data_AF-A0AAD6Z7Y6-F1
#
_entry.id   AF-A0AAD6Z7Y6-F1
#
_cell.length_a   1.000
_cell.length_b   1.000
_cell.length_c   1.000
_cell.angle_alpha   90.00
_cell.angle_beta   90.00
_cell.angle_gamma   90.00
#
_symmetry.space_group_name_H-M   'P 1'
#
loop_
_entity.id
_entity.type
_entity.pdbx_description
1 polymer ?
#
loop_
_entity_poly.entity_id
_entity_poly.type
_entity_poly.pdbx_seq_one_letter_code
_entity_poly.pdbx_strand_id
1 'polypeptide(L)'
;AAQEHGRGSEHKPEKSEHEGAKHRDKIAMGSFDCDGWLHITLDNSDNIVLVKISHRDDHIPYWCINVPAHVTEFVRQNPKLTPDQLWDEVLKTYPRPSFTRRAIFSMWSENSAKEWKLDADEL
;
A
#
# COMPACT_ATOMS: atom_id res chain seq x y z
N ALA A 1 -9.95 -22.52 27.81
CA ALA A 1 -10.46 -21.54 28.78
C ALA A 1 -9.26 -20.79 29.35
N ALA A 2 -9.32 -19.45 29.27
CA ALA A 2 -8.36 -18.46 29.78
C ALA A 2 -6.94 -18.50 29.16
N GLN A 3 -6.25 -17.41 28.83
CA GLN A 3 -6.47 -16.02 29.16
C GLN A 3 -5.69 -15.15 28.16
N GLU A 4 -6.36 -14.17 27.58
CA GLU A 4 -5.73 -13.05 26.86
C GLU A 4 -4.89 -12.23 27.83
N HIS A 5 -3.70 -11.79 27.41
CA HIS A 5 -3.10 -10.54 27.87
C HIS A 5 -2.18 -10.00 26.79
N GLY A 6 -2.78 -9.22 25.87
CA GLY A 6 -2.04 -8.42 24.90
C GLY A 6 -1.29 -7.29 25.59
N ARG A 7 -0.09 -6.97 25.08
CA ARG A 7 0.57 -5.69 25.30
C ARG A 7 0.81 -5.02 23.96
N GLY A 8 -0.29 -4.58 23.34
CA GLY A 8 -0.23 -3.49 22.38
C GLY A 8 -0.14 -2.19 23.15
N SER A 9 0.89 -1.38 22.91
CA SER A 9 0.89 0.01 23.38
C SER A 9 -0.11 0.79 22.54
N GLU A 10 -1.35 0.91 23.02
CA GLU A 10 -2.33 1.84 22.47
C GLU A 10 -1.82 3.26 22.69
N HIS A 11 -1.26 3.87 21.65
CA HIS A 11 -1.14 5.33 21.62
C HIS A 11 -2.55 5.90 21.55
N LYS A 12 -3.02 6.45 22.68
CA LYS A 12 -4.28 7.18 22.75
C LYS A 12 -4.25 8.30 21.70
N PRO A 13 -5.21 8.36 20.76
CA PRO A 13 -5.23 9.43 19.77
C PRO A 13 -5.45 10.77 20.48
N GLU A 14 -4.58 11.73 20.21
CA GLU A 14 -4.85 13.13 20.56
C GLU A 14 -6.12 13.57 19.83
N LYS A 15 -7.04 14.16 20.58
CA LYS A 15 -8.28 14.69 20.00
C LYS A 15 -7.93 15.90 19.14
N SER A 16 -8.30 15.88 17.87
CA SER A 16 -8.17 17.07 17.02
C SER A 16 -9.09 18.16 17.53
N GLU A 17 -8.57 19.36 17.76
CA GLU A 17 -9.30 20.51 18.32
C GLU A 17 -10.32 21.15 17.34
N HIS A 18 -10.43 20.63 16.11
CA HIS A 18 -11.37 21.15 15.11
C HIS A 18 -12.66 20.33 15.01
N GLU A 19 -13.79 20.96 15.32
CA GLU A 19 -15.12 20.42 15.02
C GLU A 19 -15.24 20.16 13.51
N GLY A 20 -15.54 18.91 13.14
CA GLY A 20 -15.69 18.49 11.73
C GLY A 20 -14.46 17.87 11.08
N ALA A 21 -13.33 17.77 11.79
CA ALA A 21 -12.18 17.01 11.31
C ALA A 21 -12.53 15.51 11.26
N LYS A 22 -12.77 14.98 10.05
CA LYS A 22 -12.87 13.53 9.83
C LYS A 22 -11.54 12.92 10.22
N HIS A 23 -11.51 12.19 11.35
CA HIS A 23 -10.36 11.38 11.72
C HIS A 23 -10.08 10.44 10.55
N ARG A 24 -8.90 10.55 9.95
CA ARG A 24 -8.45 9.48 9.07
C ARG A 24 -8.18 8.32 9.99
N ASP A 25 -9.07 7.33 10.01
CA ASP A 25 -8.77 6.04 10.60
C ASP A 25 -7.50 5.54 9.91
N LYS A 26 -6.38 5.69 10.60
CA LYS A 26 -5.14 5.00 10.26
C LYS A 26 -5.44 3.57 10.65
N ILE A 27 -6.08 2.83 9.74
CA ILE A 27 -6.26 1.39 9.90
C ILE A 27 -4.84 0.85 10.07
N ALA A 28 -4.48 0.49 11.29
CA ALA A 28 -3.21 -0.13 11.57
C ALA A 28 -3.18 -1.41 10.74
N MET A 29 -2.17 -1.55 9.88
CA MET A 29 -1.93 -2.82 9.20
C MET A 29 -1.77 -3.89 10.27
N GLY A 30 -2.50 -4.99 10.17
CA GLY A 30 -2.38 -6.08 11.12
C GLY A 30 -0.93 -6.54 11.22
N SER A 31 -0.38 -6.58 12.43
CA SER A 31 0.92 -7.15 12.69
C SER A 31 0.80 -8.65 12.85
N PHE A 32 1.78 -9.38 12.34
CA PHE A 32 1.92 -10.80 12.64
C PHE A 32 2.71 -10.97 13.93
N ASP A 33 2.27 -11.88 14.79
CA ASP A 33 3.03 -12.30 15.95
C ASP A 33 4.10 -13.30 15.49
N CYS A 34 5.31 -12.80 15.18
CA CYS A 34 6.36 -13.58 14.51
C CYS A 34 7.73 -13.47 15.14
N ASP A 35 7.78 -12.94 16.37
CA ASP A 35 9.01 -12.68 17.10
C ASP A 35 10.06 -11.96 16.22
N GLY A 36 9.61 -11.03 15.37
CA GLY A 36 10.46 -10.26 14.47
C GLY A 36 11.21 -9.17 15.23
N TRP A 37 12.54 -9.13 15.11
CA TRP A 37 13.39 -8.15 15.78
C TRP A 37 14.32 -7.45 14.80
N LEU A 38 14.38 -6.12 14.90
CA LEU A 38 15.37 -5.28 14.23
C LEU A 38 16.31 -4.72 15.29
N HIS A 39 17.59 -5.04 15.20
CA HIS A 39 18.64 -4.52 16.06
C HIS A 39 19.58 -3.65 15.24
N ILE A 40 19.69 -2.38 15.62
CA ILE A 40 20.58 -1.41 14.98
C ILE A 40 21.63 -1.03 16.02
N THR A 41 22.90 -1.28 15.70
CA THR A 41 24.03 -0.88 16.53
C THR A 41 24.77 0.25 15.83
N LEU A 42 24.93 1.36 16.55
CA LEU A 42 25.72 2.51 16.15
C LEU A 42 26.98 2.53 17.00
N ASP A 43 28.13 2.73 16.37
CA ASP A 43 29.36 3.06 17.07
C ASP A 43 29.72 4.51 16.76
N ASN A 44 30.14 5.26 17.78
CA ASN A 44 30.52 6.67 17.62
C ASN A 44 31.92 6.82 16.98
N SER A 45 32.71 5.74 16.92
CA SER A 45 34.02 5.77 16.27
C SER A 45 33.99 5.46 14.77
N ASP A 46 32.91 4.87 14.26
CA ASP A 46 32.80 4.44 12.87
C ASP A 46 31.58 5.04 12.18
N ASN A 47 31.71 5.35 10.89
CA ASN A 47 30.57 5.75 10.05
C ASN A 47 29.79 4.53 9.52
N ILE A 48 29.89 3.39 10.20
CA ILE A 48 29.28 2.11 9.80
C ILE A 48 28.20 1.76 10.82
N VAL A 49 27.02 1.43 10.31
CA VAL A 49 25.89 0.98 11.12
C VAL A 49 25.71 -0.52 10.94
N LEU A 50 25.67 -1.27 12.05
CA LEU A 50 25.33 -2.69 12.01
C LEU A 50 23.82 -2.85 12.13
N VAL A 51 23.22 -3.51 11.14
CA VAL A 51 21.79 -3.82 11.12
C VAL A 51 21.62 -5.34 11.16
N LYS A 52 20.97 -5.84 12.20
CA LYS A 52 20.60 -7.26 12.34
C LYS A 52 19.09 -7.40 12.36
N ILE A 53 18.57 -8.23 11.47
CA ILE A 53 17.15 -8.58 11.38
C ILE A 53 17.00 -10.04 11.77
N SER A 54 16.06 -10.34 12.66
CA SER A 54 15.66 -11.70 13.05
C SER A 54 14.16 -11.85 12.81
N HIS A 55 13.75 -13.00 12.29
CA HIS A 55 12.35 -13.34 12.05
C HIS A 55 12.20 -14.84 12.26
N ARG A 56 11.21 -15.26 13.05
CA ARG A 56 11.10 -16.64 13.52
C ARG A 56 10.11 -17.46 12.71
N ASP A 57 9.00 -16.84 12.32
CA ASP A 57 7.87 -17.52 11.71
C ASP A 57 7.64 -17.03 10.29
N ASP A 58 7.75 -17.94 9.31
CA ASP A 58 7.44 -17.62 7.92
C ASP A 58 6.01 -17.08 7.79
N HIS A 59 5.88 -15.87 7.25
CA HIS A 59 4.58 -15.30 6.91
C HIS A 59 4.00 -15.94 5.67
N ILE A 60 2.69 -15.76 5.47
CA ILE A 60 2.04 -16.06 4.20
C ILE A 60 2.90 -15.40 3.10
N PRO A 61 3.40 -16.17 2.11
CA PRO A 61 4.28 -15.64 1.09
C PRO A 61 3.61 -14.45 0.42
N TYR A 62 4.36 -13.37 0.25
CA TYR A 62 3.88 -12.23 -0.50
C TYR A 62 3.68 -12.66 -1.95
N TRP A 63 2.43 -12.89 -2.34
CA TRP A 63 2.10 -13.23 -3.72
C TRP A 63 2.31 -11.99 -4.58
N CYS A 64 3.02 -12.17 -5.70
CA CYS A 64 3.22 -11.10 -6.67
C CYS A 64 1.86 -10.75 -7.31
N ILE A 65 1.19 -9.73 -6.76
CA ILE A 65 -0.06 -9.15 -7.28
C ILE A 65 0.19 -8.07 -8.34
N ASN A 66 1.40 -8.06 -8.91
CA ASN A 66 1.77 -7.08 -9.92
C ASN A 66 0.88 -7.24 -11.15
N VAL A 67 0.42 -6.11 -11.67
CA VAL A 67 -0.32 -6.09 -12.93
C VAL A 67 0.67 -6.37 -14.07
N PRO A 68 0.39 -7.32 -14.97
CA PRO A 68 1.24 -7.60 -16.11
C PRO A 68 1.48 -6.36 -16.99
N ALA A 69 2.70 -6.21 -17.52
CA ALA A 69 3.12 -5.01 -18.26
C ALA A 69 2.20 -4.64 -19.44
N HIS A 70 1.68 -5.63 -20.16
CA HIS A 70 0.76 -5.37 -21.28
C HIS A 70 -0.61 -4.84 -20.81
N VAL A 71 -1.08 -5.21 -19.62
CA VAL A 71 -2.30 -4.64 -19.02
C VAL A 71 -2.03 -3.20 -18.60
N THR A 72 -0.87 -2.93 -18.02
CA THR A 72 -0.44 -1.57 -17.67
C THR A 72 -0.37 -0.68 -18.91
N GLU A 73 0.20 -1.17 -20.00
CA GLU A 73 0.28 -0.43 -21.25
C GLU A 73 -1.12 -0.23 -21.88
N PHE A 74 -1.99 -1.23 -21.79
CA PHE A 74 -3.38 -1.10 -22.24
C PHE A 74 -4.13 0.02 -21.51
N VAL A 75 -4.01 0.11 -20.19
CA VAL A 75 -4.59 1.20 -19.39
C VAL A 75 -4.03 2.56 -19.81
N ARG A 76 -2.71 2.64 -20.06
CA ARG A 76 -2.03 3.87 -20.49
C ARG A 76 -2.47 4.34 -21.88
N GLN A 77 -2.66 3.42 -22.81
CA GLN A 77 -3.04 3.72 -24.20
C GLN A 77 -4.53 4.08 -24.36
N ASN A 78 -5.36 3.77 -23.36
CA ASN A 78 -6.80 3.98 -23.41
C ASN A 78 -7.31 4.91 -22.28
N PRO A 79 -6.83 6.17 -22.18
CA PRO A 79 -7.22 7.08 -21.10
C PRO A 79 -8.70 7.47 -21.12
N LYS A 80 -9.34 7.39 -22.29
CA LYS A 80 -10.77 7.72 -22.48
C LYS A 80 -11.73 6.66 -21.94
N LEU A 81 -11.23 5.44 -21.70
CA LEU A 81 -12.05 4.38 -21.13
C LEU A 81 -12.21 4.59 -19.63
N THR A 82 -13.40 4.28 -19.14
CA THR A 82 -13.65 4.26 -17.70
C THR A 82 -12.93 3.07 -17.05
N PRO A 83 -12.61 3.14 -15.75
CA PRO A 83 -12.02 2.02 -15.01
C PRO A 83 -12.78 0.70 -15.17
N ASP A 84 -14.09 0.76 -15.36
CA ASP A 84 -14.97 -0.40 -15.47
C ASP A 84 -14.86 -1.05 -16.85
N GLN A 85 -14.86 -0.24 -17.90
CA GLN A 85 -14.60 -0.70 -19.26
C GLN A 85 -13.21 -1.31 -19.38
N LEU A 86 -12.20 -0.67 -18.76
CA LEU A 86 -10.84 -1.20 -18.73
C LEU A 86 -10.80 -2.56 -18.02
N TRP A 87 -11.51 -2.70 -16.90
CA TRP A 87 -11.58 -3.97 -16.16
C TRP A 87 -12.26 -5.07 -16.98
N ASP A 88 -13.38 -4.76 -17.64
CA ASP A 88 -14.12 -5.72 -18.46
C ASP A 88 -13.28 -6.23 -19.65
N GLU A 89 -12.55 -5.34 -20.33
CA GLU A 89 -11.63 -5.74 -21.40
C GLU A 89 -10.47 -6.61 -20.89
N VAL A 90 -9.94 -6.28 -19.71
CA VAL A 90 -8.89 -7.09 -19.08
C VAL A 90 -9.42 -8.47 -18.72
N LEU A 91 -10.67 -8.60 -18.25
CA LEU A 91 -11.30 -9.88 -17.93
C LEU A 91 -11.50 -10.78 -19.15
N LYS A 92 -11.68 -10.22 -20.36
CA LYS A 92 -11.74 -11.02 -21.59
C LYS A 92 -10.42 -11.74 -21.87
N THR A 93 -9.30 -11.11 -21.52
CA THR A 93 -7.95 -11.67 -21.73
C THR A 93 -7.48 -12.48 -20.51
N TYR A 94 -7.88 -12.09 -19.30
CA TYR A 94 -7.58 -12.74 -18.03
C TYR A 94 -8.87 -13.06 -17.28
N PRO A 95 -9.50 -14.23 -17.54
CA PRO A 95 -10.74 -14.61 -16.86
C PRO A 95 -10.58 -14.77 -15.34
N ARG A 96 -9.35 -15.04 -14.87
CA ARG A 96 -8.99 -15.16 -13.45
C ARG A 96 -7.67 -14.43 -13.20
N PRO A 97 -7.68 -13.09 -13.09
CA PRO A 97 -6.47 -12.32 -12.87
C PRO A 97 -5.94 -12.51 -11.45
N SER A 98 -4.62 -12.50 -11.29
CA SER A 98 -3.94 -12.50 -9.97
C SER A 98 -3.93 -11.11 -9.31
N PHE A 99 -4.35 -10.08 -10.04
CA PHE A 99 -4.41 -8.69 -9.62
C PHE A 99 -5.87 -8.22 -9.53
N THR A 100 -6.10 -7.09 -8.85
CA THR A 100 -7.45 -6.62 -8.51
C THR A 100 -7.93 -5.46 -9.38
N ARG A 101 -9.25 -5.26 -9.48
CA ARG A 101 -9.86 -4.07 -10.09
C ARG A 101 -9.33 -2.77 -9.47
N ARG A 102 -9.02 -2.79 -8.16
CA ARG A 102 -8.41 -1.66 -7.45
C ARG A 102 -7.04 -1.27 -8.02
N ALA A 103 -6.24 -2.25 -8.44
CA ALA A 103 -4.95 -1.98 -9.08
C ALA A 103 -5.14 -1.27 -10.43
N ILE A 104 -6.11 -1.71 -11.25
CA ILE A 104 -6.46 -1.04 -12.51
C ILE A 104 -6.95 0.38 -12.27
N PHE A 105 -7.82 0.58 -11.28
CA PHE A 105 -8.30 1.90 -10.89
C PHE A 105 -7.16 2.83 -10.45
N SER A 106 -6.22 2.34 -9.63
CA SER A 106 -5.07 3.14 -9.18
C SER A 106 -4.25 3.63 -10.36
N MET A 107 -3.92 2.75 -11.31
CA MET A 107 -3.16 3.13 -12.51
C MET A 107 -3.91 4.13 -13.38
N TRP A 108 -5.21 3.94 -13.59
CA TRP A 108 -6.04 4.89 -14.32
C TRP A 108 -6.06 6.25 -13.62
N SER A 109 -6.28 6.29 -12.31
CA SER A 109 -6.32 7.52 -11.52
C SER A 109 -4.98 8.25 -11.53
N GLU A 110 -3.85 7.54 -11.45
CA GLU A 110 -2.51 8.11 -11.57
C GLU A 110 -2.27 8.70 -12.97
N ASN A 111 -2.77 8.03 -14.02
CA ASN A 111 -2.65 8.51 -15.38
C ASN A 111 -3.51 9.76 -15.62
N SER A 112 -4.78 9.74 -15.20
CA SER A 112 -5.67 10.90 -15.26
C SER A 112 -5.11 12.05 -14.42
N ALA A 113 -4.56 11.79 -13.23
CA ALA A 113 -3.96 12.84 -12.41
C ALA A 113 -2.81 13.58 -13.11
N LYS A 114 -2.11 12.97 -14.07
CA LYS A 114 -1.10 13.67 -14.89
C LYS A 114 -1.73 14.66 -15.87
N GLU A 115 -2.91 14.34 -16.40
CA GLU A 115 -3.66 15.22 -17.30
C GLU A 115 -4.31 16.38 -16.52
N TRP A 116 -4.89 16.09 -15.35
CA TRP A 116 -5.64 17.06 -14.55
C TRP A 116 -4.77 17.91 -13.61
N LYS A 117 -3.46 17.63 -13.49
CA LYS A 117 -2.49 18.47 -12.76
C LYS A 117 -1.79 19.51 -13.64
N LEU A 118 -2.29 19.75 -14.84
CA LEU A 118 -1.81 20.82 -15.70
C LEU A 118 -2.80 21.98 -15.67
N ASP A 119 -2.61 22.90 -14.72
CA ASP A 119 -2.85 24.31 -15.03
C ASP A 119 -1.47 24.95 -15.22
N ALA A 120 -1.29 25.67 -16.33
CA ALA A 120 -0.05 26.33 -16.70
C ALA A 120 -0.05 27.82 -16.35
N ASP A 121 -1.13 28.35 -15.75
CA ASP A 121 -1.34 29.79 -15.54
C ASP A 121 -1.39 30.18 -14.05
N GLU A 122 -0.41 29.70 -13.26
CA GLU A 122 -0.08 30.30 -11.95
C GLU A 122 1.16 31.23 -12.05
N LEU A 123 1.20 32.13 -13.04
CA LEU A 123 2.09 33.30 -13.05
C LEU A 123 1.41 34.56 -13.61
#